data_AF-A0A2M9ZID3-F1
#
_entry.id   AF-A0A2M9ZID3-F1
#
_cell.length_a   1.000
_cell.length_b   1.000
_cell.length_c   1.000
_cell.angle_alpha   90.00
_cell.angle_beta   90.00
_cell.angle_gamma   90.00
#
_symmetry.space_group_name_H-M   'P 1'
#
loop_
_entity.id
_entity.type
_entity.pdbx_description
1 polymer ?
#
loop_
_entity_poly.entity_id
_entity_poly.type
_entity_poly.pdbx_seq_one_letter_code
_entity_poly.pdbx_strand_id
1 'polypeptide(L)'
;MRTIIVRLFLFLLLAFSSNYCNKAEALELDASKSPLGFALDISFAQAGLDFRSIQYDSSSIAENQSLSVLLHLNFTPPSPVTVTYTLDSASSGISVGINPNSGGVSTITGSGSDYLYLNVPADSNCVGGSFVLKAVRSDTDIPEYVTFTVSDPDLCLFVLNNGGSHYQAVNFNGILGADQICAQNVPSATNYPGDPTEYKAMLAGNLVGGGIRRMDDFSFFRANTKYVKFDGATWVDVMSSGTAAPIVNFGGGGSLTNAISTFDIWTGITGGWATSPNNCQDASGSWRNNSSYGNYGQASLLTINAVGYGAYPCSTGKDLVCVRVP
;
A
#
# COMPACT_ATOMS: atom_id res chain seq x y z
N MET A 1 61.58 -41.94 31.07
CA MET A 1 61.09 -42.73 29.90
C MET A 1 59.63 -42.45 29.53
N ARG A 2 58.67 -42.37 30.48
CA ARG A 2 57.24 -42.16 30.16
C ARG A 2 56.91 -40.85 29.42
N THR A 3 57.63 -39.76 29.69
CA THR A 3 57.36 -38.43 29.07
C THR A 3 57.81 -38.31 27.62
N ILE A 4 58.78 -39.14 27.19
CA ILE A 4 59.29 -39.14 25.81
C ILE A 4 58.31 -39.87 24.88
N ILE A 5 57.67 -40.95 25.37
CA ILE A 5 56.70 -41.74 24.61
C ILE A 5 55.44 -40.92 24.27
N VAL A 6 54.95 -40.12 25.23
CA VAL A 6 53.75 -39.28 24.99
C VAL A 6 54.02 -38.16 23.98
N ARG A 7 55.20 -37.54 24.01
CA ARG A 7 55.58 -36.51 23.03
C ARG A 7 55.81 -37.09 21.63
N LEU A 8 56.35 -38.30 21.52
CA LEU A 8 56.48 -39.00 20.24
C LEU A 8 55.12 -39.34 19.64
N PHE A 9 54.16 -39.76 20.47
CA PHE A 9 52.81 -40.11 20.03
C PHE A 9 52.01 -38.88 19.56
N LEU A 10 52.16 -37.75 20.25
CA LEU A 10 51.51 -36.49 19.85
C LEU A 10 52.10 -35.95 18.53
N PHE A 11 53.42 -36.06 18.34
CA PHE A 11 54.06 -35.69 17.08
C PHE A 11 53.65 -36.61 15.92
N LEU A 12 53.46 -37.90 16.17
CA LEU A 12 52.97 -38.84 15.15
C LEU A 12 51.52 -38.52 14.73
N LEU A 13 50.66 -38.15 15.68
CA LEU A 13 49.27 -37.75 15.41
C LEU A 13 49.18 -36.44 14.63
N LEU A 14 50.03 -35.45 14.92
CA LEU A 14 50.13 -34.19 14.18
C LEU A 14 50.73 -34.37 12.77
N ALA A 15 51.65 -35.33 12.59
CA ALA A 15 52.21 -35.66 11.28
C ALA A 15 51.22 -36.46 10.41
N PHE A 16 50.32 -37.25 11.02
CA PHE A 16 49.26 -37.94 10.29
C PHE A 16 48.16 -36.97 9.83
N SER A 17 47.75 -36.00 10.64
CA SER A 17 46.69 -35.04 10.25
C SER A 17 47.13 -34.03 9.18
N SER A 18 48.44 -33.76 9.05
CA SER A 18 48.97 -32.82 8.05
C SER A 18 49.21 -33.44 6.66
N ASN A 19 49.24 -34.77 6.53
CA ASN A 19 49.41 -35.46 5.23
C ASN A 19 48.08 -35.77 4.52
N TYR A 20 46.94 -35.78 5.23
CA TYR A 20 45.62 -36.01 4.62
C TYR A 20 44.87 -34.73 4.20
N CYS A 21 45.39 -33.54 4.54
CA CYS A 21 44.71 -32.27 4.21
C CYS A 21 45.15 -31.63 2.87
N ASN A 22 46.15 -32.18 2.18
CA ASN A 22 46.71 -31.59 0.95
C ASN A 22 46.46 -32.42 -0.33
N LYS A 23 45.50 -33.35 -0.31
CA LYS A 23 44.98 -34.00 -1.52
C LYS A 23 43.52 -33.63 -1.74
N ALA A 24 43.25 -32.35 -1.92
CA ALA A 24 42.06 -31.93 -2.65
C ALA A 24 42.45 -31.87 -4.13
N GLU A 25 42.15 -32.93 -4.87
CA GLU A 25 42.20 -32.89 -6.34
C GLU A 25 41.13 -31.89 -6.82
N ALA A 26 41.50 -31.02 -7.75
CA ALA A 26 40.57 -30.09 -8.35
C ALA A 26 39.54 -30.88 -9.17
N LEU A 27 38.27 -30.84 -8.74
CA LEU A 27 37.17 -31.39 -9.51
C LEU A 27 36.82 -30.37 -10.61
N GLU A 28 37.21 -30.63 -11.85
CA GLU A 28 36.73 -29.83 -12.99
C GLU A 28 35.25 -30.17 -13.23
N LEU A 29 34.37 -29.24 -12.91
CA LEU A 29 32.94 -29.29 -13.23
C LEU A 29 32.76 -28.89 -14.70
N ASP A 30 32.81 -29.87 -15.60
CA ASP A 30 32.34 -29.71 -16.98
C ASP A 30 30.81 -29.57 -16.99
N ALA A 31 30.33 -28.33 -17.11
CA ALA A 31 28.92 -27.97 -17.11
C ALA A 31 28.25 -28.10 -18.50
N SER A 32 28.76 -28.94 -19.41
CA SER A 32 28.22 -29.01 -20.78
C SER A 32 27.15 -30.09 -21.03
N LYS A 33 26.77 -30.90 -20.04
CA LYS A 33 25.68 -31.90 -20.22
C LYS A 33 24.77 -32.04 -18.99
N SER A 34 23.67 -31.30 -19.02
CA SER A 34 22.42 -31.47 -18.24
C SER A 34 22.50 -31.28 -16.72
N PRO A 35 21.58 -30.52 -16.09
CA PRO A 35 21.68 -30.14 -14.69
C PRO A 35 21.11 -31.25 -13.80
N LEU A 36 21.93 -32.22 -13.40
CA LEU A 36 21.70 -32.91 -12.14
C LEU A 36 22.29 -32.02 -11.05
N GLY A 37 21.46 -31.12 -10.54
CA GLY A 37 21.79 -30.31 -9.38
C GLY A 37 22.13 -31.23 -8.22
N PHE A 38 23.39 -31.26 -7.83
CA PHE A 38 23.76 -31.79 -6.52
C PHE A 38 23.34 -30.73 -5.49
N ALA A 39 22.33 -31.06 -4.68
CA ALA A 39 22.05 -30.30 -3.48
C ALA A 39 23.11 -30.71 -2.45
N LEU A 40 24.00 -29.78 -2.09
CA LEU A 40 24.73 -29.88 -0.83
C LEU A 40 23.70 -29.68 0.28
N ASP A 41 23.24 -30.79 0.85
CA ASP A 41 22.57 -30.75 2.15
C ASP A 41 23.65 -30.54 3.22
N ILE A 42 24.01 -29.27 3.44
CA ILE A 42 24.82 -28.86 4.59
C ILE A 42 23.88 -28.89 5.79
N SER A 43 23.72 -30.07 6.38
CA SER A 43 23.17 -30.20 7.72
C SER A 43 24.17 -29.57 8.68
N PHE A 44 23.94 -28.31 9.05
CA PHE A 44 24.56 -27.71 10.22
C PHE A 44 24.07 -28.51 11.43
N ALA A 45 24.82 -29.52 11.85
CA ALA A 45 24.69 -30.09 13.18
C ALA A 45 24.72 -28.92 14.16
N GLN A 46 23.60 -28.72 14.87
CA GLN A 46 23.28 -27.60 15.75
C GLN A 46 24.47 -27.22 16.65
N ALA A 47 25.35 -26.37 16.16
CA ALA A 47 26.33 -25.66 16.96
C ALA A 47 25.62 -24.47 17.61
N GLY A 48 24.64 -24.72 18.47
CA GLY A 48 24.02 -23.71 19.34
C GLY A 48 23.43 -22.46 18.70
N LEU A 49 23.30 -22.39 17.36
CA LEU A 49 22.65 -21.29 16.67
C LEU A 49 21.14 -21.46 16.82
N ASP A 50 20.61 -20.84 17.86
CA ASP A 50 19.19 -20.81 18.18
C ASP A 50 18.45 -19.90 17.18
N PHE A 51 18.24 -20.38 15.95
CA PHE A 51 17.40 -19.71 14.96
C PHE A 51 15.93 -19.89 15.36
N ARG A 52 15.45 -19.05 16.27
CA ARG A 52 14.04 -19.03 16.65
C ARG A 52 13.42 -17.74 16.14
N SER A 53 12.31 -17.88 15.42
CA SER A 53 11.58 -16.76 14.85
C SER A 53 10.68 -16.09 15.90
N ILE A 54 10.68 -14.76 15.95
CA ILE A 54 9.57 -13.97 16.49
C ILE A 54 8.26 -14.35 15.79
N GLN A 55 7.25 -14.71 16.58
CA GLN A 55 5.86 -14.84 16.11
C GLN A 55 5.05 -13.63 16.57
N TYR A 56 4.04 -13.26 15.79
CA TYR A 56 3.19 -12.11 16.06
C TYR A 56 1.75 -12.39 15.62
N ASP A 57 0.80 -11.73 16.26
CA ASP A 57 -0.64 -11.92 16.07
C ASP A 57 -1.24 -11.10 14.91
N SER A 58 -0.61 -9.98 14.53
CA SER A 58 -0.97 -9.19 13.36
C SER A 58 0.26 -8.60 12.66
N SER A 59 0.28 -8.62 11.32
CA SER A 59 1.22 -7.86 10.48
C SER A 59 0.59 -6.66 9.80
N SER A 60 -0.72 -6.42 9.95
CA SER A 60 -1.41 -5.33 9.26
C SER A 60 -1.93 -4.30 10.26
N ILE A 61 -1.65 -3.03 10.00
CA ILE A 61 -2.10 -1.90 10.80
C ILE A 61 -2.67 -0.82 9.89
N ALA A 62 -3.79 -0.21 10.26
CA ALA A 62 -4.32 0.95 9.54
C ALA A 62 -3.62 2.23 10.01
N GLU A 63 -3.44 3.20 9.11
CA GLU A 63 -2.99 4.53 9.50
C GLU A 63 -3.94 5.20 10.50
N ASN A 64 -3.42 6.17 11.28
CA ASN A 64 -4.13 6.84 12.38
C ASN A 64 -4.67 5.90 13.46
N GLN A 65 -4.18 4.66 13.51
CA GLN A 65 -4.51 3.72 14.56
C GLN A 65 -3.29 3.38 15.39
N SER A 66 -3.56 3.12 16.68
CA SER A 66 -2.61 2.47 17.56
C SER A 66 -2.97 0.99 17.64
N LEU A 67 -1.99 0.12 17.40
CA LEU A 67 -2.16 -1.32 17.52
C LEU A 67 -1.28 -1.85 18.65
N SER A 68 -1.85 -2.73 19.47
CA SER A 68 -1.08 -3.59 20.36
C SER A 68 -0.78 -4.89 19.64
N VAL A 69 0.50 -5.20 19.44
CA VAL A 69 0.98 -6.44 18.82
C VAL A 69 1.62 -7.29 19.90
N LEU A 70 1.17 -8.54 20.02
CA LEU A 70 1.80 -9.50 20.92
C LEU A 70 2.92 -10.22 20.18
N LEU A 71 4.17 -9.97 20.60
CA LEU A 71 5.32 -10.72 20.14
C LEU A 71 5.55 -11.92 21.03
N HIS A 72 5.56 -13.12 20.44
CA HIS A 72 5.97 -14.34 21.10
C HIS A 72 7.44 -14.61 20.77
N LEU A 73 8.27 -14.60 21.81
CA LEU A 73 9.67 -14.99 21.69
C LEU A 73 9.77 -16.47 22.02
N ASN A 74 10.03 -17.29 21.01
CA ASN A 74 10.01 -18.75 21.15
C ASN A 74 11.26 -19.32 21.83
N PHE A 75 11.92 -18.58 22.72
CA PHE A 75 13.10 -19.02 23.46
C PHE A 75 12.92 -18.88 24.98
N THR A 76 13.64 -19.71 25.72
CA THR A 76 13.72 -19.64 27.19
C THR A 76 15.18 -19.36 27.54
N PRO A 77 15.56 -18.10 27.79
CA PRO A 77 16.95 -17.78 28.03
C PRO A 77 17.35 -18.31 29.43
N PRO A 78 18.59 -18.80 29.58
CA PRO A 78 19.10 -19.32 30.86
C PRO A 78 19.31 -18.21 31.91
N SER A 79 19.29 -16.95 31.49
CA SER A 79 19.39 -15.73 32.32
C SER A 79 18.45 -14.66 31.76
N PRO A 80 18.18 -13.56 32.49
CA PRO A 80 17.49 -12.41 31.91
C PRO A 80 18.21 -11.94 30.63
N VAL A 81 17.44 -11.73 29.55
CA VAL A 81 17.94 -11.20 28.27
C VAL A 81 17.19 -9.91 27.97
N THR A 82 17.92 -8.89 27.53
CA THR A 82 17.32 -7.64 27.06
C THR A 82 17.08 -7.75 25.57
N VAL A 83 15.88 -7.40 25.13
CA VAL A 83 15.51 -7.29 23.73
C VAL A 83 15.30 -5.83 23.39
N THR A 84 16.08 -5.35 22.42
CA THR A 84 16.00 -3.98 21.92
C THR A 84 15.26 -3.98 20.59
N TYR A 85 14.19 -3.22 20.53
CA TYR A 85 13.34 -3.02 19.37
C TYR A 85 13.64 -1.66 18.77
N THR A 86 14.02 -1.68 17.50
CA THR A 86 14.33 -0.49 16.72
C THR A 86 13.53 -0.51 15.44
N LEU A 87 12.94 0.63 15.09
CA LEU A 87 12.38 0.81 13.78
C LEU A 87 13.50 1.02 12.77
N ASP A 88 13.37 0.40 11.61
CA ASP A 88 14.26 0.73 10.50
C ASP A 88 14.01 2.18 10.03
N SER A 89 15.10 2.87 9.72
CA SER A 89 15.22 4.31 9.45
C SER A 89 14.32 4.85 8.34
N ALA A 90 13.71 3.99 7.52
CA ALA A 90 12.74 4.38 6.48
C ALA A 90 11.35 4.75 7.03
N SER A 91 11.07 4.53 8.32
CA SER A 91 9.73 4.67 8.91
C SER A 91 9.49 6.01 9.62
N SER A 92 9.79 7.12 8.93
CA SER A 92 9.66 8.47 9.50
C SER A 92 8.24 8.72 10.06
N GLY A 93 8.15 9.01 11.35
CA GLY A 93 6.89 9.34 12.03
C GLY A 93 6.22 8.16 12.76
N ILE A 94 6.61 6.92 12.48
CA ILE A 94 6.11 5.76 13.24
C ILE A 94 6.83 5.72 14.60
N SER A 95 6.07 5.49 15.67
CA SER A 95 6.65 5.32 17.01
C SER A 95 6.31 3.95 17.58
N VAL A 96 7.31 3.31 18.18
CA VAL A 96 7.17 2.05 18.91
C VAL A 96 7.31 2.32 20.41
N GLY A 97 6.31 1.90 21.17
CA GLY A 97 6.38 1.79 22.62
C GLY A 97 6.28 0.33 23.05
N ILE A 98 6.81 0.01 24.24
CA ILE A 98 6.53 -1.25 24.93
C ILE A 98 5.71 -0.88 26.15
N ASN A 99 4.63 -1.58 26.48
CA ASN A 99 3.99 -1.33 27.76
C ASN A 99 4.70 -2.14 28.85
N PRO A 100 5.21 -1.50 29.92
CA PRO A 100 5.02 -0.10 30.33
C PRO A 100 6.17 0.87 29.97
N ASN A 101 7.22 0.42 29.27
CA ASN A 101 8.43 1.20 29.01
C ASN A 101 8.40 1.99 27.67
N SER A 102 8.51 3.32 27.76
CA SER A 102 8.87 4.14 26.60
C SER A 102 10.32 3.87 26.18
N GLY A 103 10.56 3.63 24.88
CA GLY A 103 11.92 3.53 24.33
C GLY A 103 12.30 2.19 23.68
N GLY A 104 11.35 1.26 23.49
CA GLY A 104 11.61 0.07 22.67
C GLY A 104 12.59 -0.93 23.30
N VAL A 105 12.76 -0.96 24.62
CA VAL A 105 13.61 -1.94 25.31
C VAL A 105 12.77 -2.78 26.28
N SER A 106 12.80 -4.11 26.13
CA SER A 106 12.20 -5.07 27.06
C SER A 106 13.26 -5.95 27.71
N THR A 107 12.99 -6.44 28.92
CA THR A 107 13.83 -7.43 29.60
C THR A 107 12.99 -8.64 29.93
N ILE A 108 13.43 -9.81 29.44
CA ILE A 108 12.66 -11.04 29.48
C ILE A 108 13.41 -12.10 30.29
N THR A 109 12.68 -12.79 31.15
CA THR A 109 13.15 -13.94 31.93
C THR A 109 12.29 -15.15 31.60
N GLY A 110 12.90 -16.25 31.14
CA GLY A 110 12.17 -17.45 30.71
C GLY A 110 11.47 -17.30 29.35
N SER A 111 10.47 -18.14 29.06
CA SER A 111 9.64 -17.98 27.85
C SER A 111 8.81 -16.71 27.97
N GLY A 112 9.07 -15.72 27.13
CA GLY A 112 8.45 -14.40 27.23
C GLY A 112 7.64 -14.00 26.01
N SER A 113 6.62 -13.19 26.29
CA SER A 113 5.93 -12.41 25.27
C SER A 113 6.04 -10.93 25.61
N ASP A 114 6.20 -10.09 24.60
CA ASP A 114 6.19 -8.63 24.74
C ASP A 114 4.96 -8.04 24.04
N TYR A 115 4.35 -7.04 24.67
CA TYR A 115 3.33 -6.21 24.03
C TYR A 115 3.96 -4.96 23.47
N LEU A 116 3.98 -4.86 22.14
CA LEU A 116 4.37 -3.66 21.43
C LEU A 116 3.16 -2.79 21.15
N TYR A 117 3.34 -1.48 21.30
CA TYR A 117 2.37 -0.46 20.96
C TYR A 117 2.93 0.31 19.78
N LEU A 118 2.32 0.09 18.62
CA LEU A 118 2.69 0.73 17.37
C LEU A 118 1.72 1.88 17.15
N ASN A 119 2.24 3.09 16.97
CA ASN A 119 1.45 4.24 16.54
C ASN A 119 1.93 4.65 15.14
N VAL A 120 1.04 4.52 14.17
CA VAL A 120 1.30 4.86 12.77
C VAL A 120 0.51 6.14 12.45
N PRO A 121 1.18 7.28 12.23
CA PRO A 121 0.50 8.51 11.85
C PRO A 121 -0.14 8.36 10.47
N ALA A 122 -1.20 9.13 10.21
CA ALA A 122 -1.64 9.32 8.83
C ALA A 122 -0.55 9.97 8.00
N ASP A 123 -0.50 9.55 6.75
CA ASP A 123 0.25 10.22 5.72
C ASP A 123 -0.66 11.09 4.81
N SER A 124 -0.06 11.61 3.73
CA SER A 124 -0.72 12.53 2.81
C SER A 124 -1.20 11.85 1.52
N ASN A 125 -0.91 10.57 1.33
CA ASN A 125 -1.12 9.85 0.09
C ASN A 125 -2.23 8.78 0.25
N CYS A 126 -2.25 7.81 -0.67
CA CYS A 126 -3.20 6.70 -0.72
C CYS A 126 -2.47 5.37 -0.93
N VAL A 127 -1.16 5.37 -0.69
CA VAL A 127 -0.19 4.31 -0.98
C VAL A 127 0.14 3.63 0.32
N GLY A 128 -0.37 2.40 0.46
CA GLY A 128 -0.03 1.56 1.60
C GLY A 128 1.49 1.43 1.77
N GLY A 129 1.94 1.56 3.01
CA GLY A 129 3.34 1.47 3.37
C GLY A 129 3.73 0.10 3.91
N SER A 130 5.03 -0.05 4.19
CA SER A 130 5.48 -1.05 5.15
C SER A 130 6.63 -0.50 5.97
N PHE A 131 6.79 -1.02 7.18
CA PHE A 131 7.95 -0.73 8.01
C PHE A 131 8.50 -2.01 8.60
N VAL A 132 9.80 -2.00 8.88
CA VAL A 132 10.51 -3.13 9.45
C VAL A 132 10.87 -2.81 10.89
N LEU A 133 10.44 -3.68 11.79
CA LEU A 133 10.88 -3.71 13.18
C LEU A 133 12.07 -4.65 13.29
N LYS A 134 13.19 -4.13 13.81
CA LYS A 134 14.38 -4.90 14.13
C LYS A 134 14.43 -5.16 15.63
N ALA A 135 14.40 -6.43 16.01
CA ALA A 135 14.61 -6.89 17.38
C ALA A 135 16.04 -7.44 17.53
N VAL A 136 16.76 -7.01 18.55
CA VAL A 136 18.13 -7.48 18.84
C VAL A 136 18.20 -7.93 20.29
N ARG A 137 18.62 -9.18 20.49
CA ARG A 137 18.83 -9.73 21.83
C ARG A 137 20.25 -9.41 22.32
N SER A 138 20.37 -9.07 23.60
CA SER A 138 21.65 -8.72 24.20
C SER A 138 22.65 -9.87 24.33
N ASP A 139 22.19 -11.13 24.25
CA ASP A 139 23.01 -12.33 24.43
C ASP A 139 23.57 -12.89 23.11
N THR A 140 22.83 -12.76 22.01
CA THR A 140 23.26 -13.24 20.68
C THR A 140 23.75 -12.12 19.77
N ASP A 141 23.27 -10.89 19.97
CA ASP A 141 23.45 -9.75 19.06
C ASP A 141 23.01 -10.04 17.60
N ILE A 142 22.19 -11.08 17.40
CA ILE A 142 21.63 -11.45 16.10
C ILE A 142 20.33 -10.66 15.91
N PRO A 143 20.20 -9.86 14.83
CA PRO A 143 18.98 -9.12 14.55
C PRO A 143 17.92 -10.02 13.92
N GLU A 144 16.69 -9.91 14.43
CA GLU A 144 15.48 -10.47 13.83
C GLU A 144 14.60 -9.34 13.29
N TYR A 145 13.93 -9.59 12.17
CA TYR A 145 13.17 -8.57 11.45
C TYR A 145 11.72 -8.99 11.30
N VAL A 146 10.80 -8.09 11.63
CA VAL A 146 9.36 -8.23 11.43
C VAL A 146 8.90 -7.12 10.50
N THR A 147 8.25 -7.49 9.40
CA THR A 147 7.67 -6.51 8.46
C THR A 147 6.20 -6.32 8.75
N PHE A 148 5.79 -5.07 8.97
CA PHE A 148 4.40 -4.67 9.10
C PHE A 148 3.94 -3.98 7.83
N THR A 149 2.77 -4.36 7.33
CA THR A 149 2.07 -3.67 6.24
C THR A 149 1.15 -2.62 6.82
N VAL A 150 1.22 -1.42 6.28
CA VAL A 150 0.34 -0.30 6.64
C VAL A 150 -0.76 -0.22 5.61
N SER A 151 -2.01 -0.43 6.04
CA SER A 151 -3.18 -0.20 5.22
C SER A 151 -3.52 1.28 5.27
N ASP A 152 -3.53 1.89 4.09
CA ASP A 152 -3.98 3.26 3.90
C ASP A 152 -5.51 3.26 3.67
N PRO A 153 -6.31 3.90 4.53
CA PRO A 153 -7.76 4.01 4.34
C PRO A 153 -8.15 5.02 3.24
N ASP A 154 -7.20 5.82 2.76
CA ASP A 154 -7.42 6.87 1.78
C ASP A 154 -7.48 6.29 0.36
N LEU A 155 -8.21 6.96 -0.53
CA LEU A 155 -8.43 6.52 -1.90
C LEU A 155 -7.84 7.52 -2.91
N CYS A 156 -7.24 6.97 -3.95
CA CYS A 156 -6.60 7.77 -4.98
C CYS A 156 -7.61 8.26 -6.02
N LEU A 157 -7.36 9.46 -6.55
CA LEU A 157 -7.96 9.93 -7.80
C LEU A 157 -6.91 10.54 -8.73
N PHE A 158 -7.19 10.48 -10.02
CA PHE A 158 -6.42 11.15 -11.06
C PHE A 158 -7.33 11.70 -12.15
N VAL A 159 -6.77 12.56 -13.00
CA VAL A 159 -7.51 13.24 -14.07
C VAL A 159 -6.88 12.90 -15.41
N LEU A 160 -7.72 12.52 -16.37
CA LEU A 160 -7.33 12.24 -17.74
C LEU A 160 -7.81 13.34 -18.66
N ASN A 161 -6.91 13.82 -19.53
CA ASN A 161 -7.17 14.90 -20.47
C ASN A 161 -7.01 14.48 -21.94
N ASN A 162 -6.97 13.18 -22.24
CA ASN A 162 -6.84 12.64 -23.60
C ASN A 162 -5.66 13.25 -24.39
N GLY A 163 -4.47 13.29 -23.78
CA GLY A 163 -3.29 13.91 -24.38
C GLY A 163 -3.45 15.43 -24.65
N GLY A 164 -4.27 16.10 -23.85
CA GLY A 164 -4.62 17.52 -23.99
C GLY A 164 -5.78 17.81 -24.95
N SER A 165 -6.32 16.80 -25.64
CA SER A 165 -7.49 16.99 -26.52
C SER A 165 -8.82 17.00 -25.75
N HIS A 166 -8.79 16.57 -24.49
CA HIS A 166 -9.94 16.34 -23.62
C HIS A 166 -10.92 15.29 -24.20
N TYR A 167 -11.92 14.88 -23.41
CA TYR A 167 -12.89 13.87 -23.82
C TYR A 167 -14.23 14.51 -24.22
N GLN A 168 -14.72 14.15 -25.40
CA GLN A 168 -16.12 14.30 -25.76
C GLN A 168 -16.91 13.13 -25.19
N ALA A 169 -18.17 13.32 -24.83
CA ALA A 169 -18.94 12.28 -24.15
C ALA A 169 -19.11 11.00 -24.98
N VAL A 170 -19.21 11.11 -26.31
CA VAL A 170 -19.34 9.96 -27.21
C VAL A 170 -18.13 9.02 -27.13
N ASN A 171 -16.95 9.54 -26.81
CA ASN A 171 -15.72 8.75 -26.72
C ASN A 171 -15.77 7.75 -25.56
N PHE A 172 -16.67 7.95 -24.60
CA PHE A 172 -16.83 7.04 -23.47
C PHE A 172 -17.56 5.76 -23.83
N ASN A 173 -18.41 5.76 -24.87
CA ASN A 173 -19.31 4.64 -25.16
C ASN A 173 -20.09 4.18 -23.91
N GLY A 174 -20.57 5.14 -23.12
CA GLY A 174 -21.27 4.95 -21.86
C GLY A 174 -20.37 4.88 -20.62
N ILE A 175 -21.00 4.82 -19.44
CA ILE A 175 -20.30 4.82 -18.14
C ILE A 175 -19.27 3.69 -18.03
N LEU A 176 -19.62 2.47 -18.46
CA LEU A 176 -18.70 1.33 -18.38
C LEU A 176 -17.50 1.47 -19.32
N GLY A 177 -17.64 2.15 -20.46
CA GLY A 177 -16.49 2.43 -21.31
C GLY A 177 -15.62 3.57 -20.75
N ALA A 178 -16.20 4.55 -20.06
CA ALA A 178 -15.43 5.52 -19.29
C ALA A 178 -14.62 4.86 -18.16
N ASP A 179 -15.19 3.85 -17.48
CA ASP A 179 -14.44 3.06 -16.49
C ASP A 179 -13.27 2.30 -17.12
N GLN A 180 -13.46 1.74 -18.31
CA GLN A 180 -12.38 1.08 -19.06
C GLN A 180 -11.26 2.06 -19.41
N ILE A 181 -11.61 3.29 -19.80
CA ILE A 181 -10.62 4.37 -20.03
C ILE A 181 -9.82 4.64 -18.75
N CYS A 182 -10.49 4.75 -17.61
CA CYS A 182 -9.80 4.92 -16.32
C CYS A 182 -8.86 3.76 -16.00
N ALA A 183 -9.34 2.52 -16.09
CA ALA A 183 -8.55 1.34 -15.81
C ALA A 183 -7.33 1.18 -16.75
N GLN A 184 -7.43 1.60 -18.00
CA GLN A 184 -6.33 1.51 -18.98
C GLN A 184 -5.26 2.60 -18.82
N ASN A 185 -5.61 3.70 -18.14
CA ASN A 185 -4.75 4.89 -18.05
C ASN A 185 -4.40 5.23 -16.59
N VAL A 186 -4.45 4.24 -15.70
CA VAL A 186 -3.94 4.42 -14.34
C VAL A 186 -2.46 4.84 -14.45
N PRO A 187 -2.05 5.96 -13.83
CA PRO A 187 -0.66 6.38 -13.84
C PRO A 187 0.22 5.36 -13.10
N SER A 188 1.54 5.58 -13.06
CA SER A 188 2.49 4.65 -12.45
C SER A 188 1.97 3.99 -11.16
N ALA A 189 2.04 2.65 -11.10
CA ALA A 189 1.60 1.85 -9.95
C ALA A 189 2.32 2.23 -8.65
N THR A 190 3.47 2.90 -8.73
CA THR A 190 4.17 3.44 -7.55
C THR A 190 3.39 4.54 -6.86
N ASN A 191 2.64 5.35 -7.61
CA ASN A 191 1.82 6.42 -7.05
C ASN A 191 0.35 5.98 -6.93
N TYR A 192 -0.14 5.14 -7.84
CA TYR A 192 -1.54 4.76 -7.88
C TYR A 192 -1.69 3.24 -7.65
N PRO A 193 -1.80 2.79 -6.38
CA PRO A 193 -1.91 1.38 -6.02
C PRO A 193 -3.28 0.78 -6.36
N GLY A 194 -3.37 -0.54 -6.25
CA GLY A 194 -4.60 -1.31 -6.47
C GLY A 194 -4.67 -1.93 -7.87
N ASP A 195 -5.69 -2.75 -8.09
CA ASP A 195 -5.98 -3.27 -9.42
C ASP A 195 -6.49 -2.13 -10.30
N PRO A 196 -6.01 -1.95 -11.55
CA PRO A 196 -6.49 -0.89 -12.42
C PRO A 196 -8.02 -0.89 -12.61
N THR A 197 -8.68 -2.05 -12.52
CA THR A 197 -10.13 -2.18 -12.62
C THR A 197 -10.89 -1.58 -11.43
N GLU A 198 -10.23 -1.29 -10.31
CA GLU A 198 -10.78 -0.53 -9.18
C GLU A 198 -10.97 0.95 -9.51
N TYR A 199 -10.32 1.47 -10.56
CA TYR A 199 -10.45 2.87 -10.95
C TYR A 199 -11.64 3.08 -11.88
N LYS A 200 -12.65 3.80 -11.41
CA LYS A 200 -13.89 4.10 -12.13
C LYS A 200 -14.00 5.57 -12.47
N ALA A 201 -14.71 5.87 -13.54
CA ALA A 201 -15.01 7.24 -13.93
C ALA A 201 -16.04 7.86 -12.98
N MET A 202 -15.74 9.07 -12.48
CA MET A 202 -16.66 9.90 -11.70
C MET A 202 -17.73 10.51 -12.61
N LEU A 203 -18.60 9.66 -13.16
CA LEU A 203 -19.72 10.03 -14.03
C LEU A 203 -21.03 9.47 -13.48
N ALA A 204 -22.01 10.32 -13.20
CA ALA A 204 -23.35 9.91 -12.81
C ALA A 204 -24.25 9.74 -14.04
N GLY A 205 -25.23 8.84 -13.95
CA GLY A 205 -26.19 8.62 -15.03
C GLY A 205 -26.74 7.20 -15.12
N ASN A 206 -27.50 6.94 -16.17
CA ASN A 206 -28.14 5.66 -16.44
C ASN A 206 -27.15 4.65 -17.06
N LEU A 207 -27.15 3.43 -16.54
CA LEU A 207 -26.38 2.30 -17.08
C LEU A 207 -27.13 1.60 -18.22
N VAL A 208 -26.39 0.94 -19.10
CA VAL A 208 -26.97 0.08 -20.14
C VAL A 208 -27.67 -1.11 -19.47
N GLY A 209 -28.91 -1.39 -19.85
CA GLY A 209 -29.68 -2.50 -19.28
C GLY A 209 -30.39 -2.16 -17.96
N GLY A 210 -30.31 -0.92 -17.50
CA GLY A 210 -31.01 -0.43 -16.32
C GLY A 210 -30.10 -0.13 -15.13
N GLY A 211 -30.61 0.66 -14.18
CA GLY A 211 -29.85 1.16 -13.03
C GLY A 211 -29.27 2.55 -13.24
N ILE A 212 -28.90 3.19 -12.13
CA ILE A 212 -28.35 4.55 -12.09
C ILE A 212 -27.08 4.52 -11.26
N ARG A 213 -25.96 5.03 -11.81
CA ARG A 213 -24.79 5.36 -10.99
C ARG A 213 -25.03 6.69 -10.30
N ARG A 214 -25.05 6.62 -8.97
CA ARG A 214 -25.25 7.72 -8.05
C ARG A 214 -23.92 8.15 -7.43
N MET A 215 -23.86 9.43 -7.05
CA MET A 215 -22.69 10.05 -6.42
C MET A 215 -23.08 10.73 -5.09
N ASP A 216 -24.37 10.72 -4.76
CA ASP A 216 -24.97 11.28 -3.55
C ASP A 216 -25.13 10.25 -2.42
N ASP A 217 -24.62 9.05 -2.60
CA ASP A 217 -24.57 7.99 -1.59
C ASP A 217 -23.16 7.37 -1.51
N PHE A 218 -23.01 6.34 -0.67
CA PHE A 218 -21.74 5.66 -0.49
C PHE A 218 -21.50 4.48 -1.45
N SER A 219 -22.27 4.39 -2.54
CA SER A 219 -22.10 3.31 -3.53
C SER A 219 -20.89 3.53 -4.44
N PHE A 220 -20.50 4.79 -4.65
CA PHE A 220 -19.31 5.15 -5.44
C PHE A 220 -18.16 5.62 -4.54
N PHE A 221 -18.45 6.51 -3.59
CA PHE A 221 -17.48 7.00 -2.63
C PHE A 221 -17.69 6.33 -1.27
N ARG A 222 -16.64 5.87 -0.60
CA ARG A 222 -16.70 5.40 0.78
C ARG A 222 -16.93 6.52 1.79
N ALA A 223 -17.55 6.17 2.92
CA ALA A 223 -17.69 7.02 4.10
C ALA A 223 -16.38 7.05 4.91
N ASN A 224 -16.10 8.16 5.60
CA ASN A 224 -14.89 8.38 6.39
C ASN A 224 -13.60 8.10 5.60
N THR A 225 -13.50 8.62 4.38
CA THR A 225 -12.40 8.37 3.47
C THR A 225 -11.88 9.68 2.89
N LYS A 226 -10.55 9.89 2.96
CA LYS A 226 -9.88 10.97 2.25
C LYS A 226 -9.67 10.55 0.80
N TYR A 227 -9.84 11.49 -0.12
CA TYR A 227 -9.56 11.30 -1.53
C TYR A 227 -8.44 12.23 -1.93
N VAL A 228 -7.34 11.64 -2.36
CA VAL A 228 -6.10 12.36 -2.67
C VAL A 228 -5.73 12.22 -4.13
N LYS A 229 -4.95 13.17 -4.63
CA LYS A 229 -4.33 13.06 -5.96
C LYS A 229 -2.86 13.45 -5.88
N PHE A 230 -2.08 12.94 -6.82
CA PHE A 230 -0.72 13.41 -7.05
C PHE A 230 -0.75 14.53 -8.08
N ASP A 231 -0.20 15.71 -7.75
CA ASP A 231 -0.19 16.88 -8.64
C ASP A 231 1.02 16.94 -9.58
N GLY A 232 1.89 15.93 -9.52
CA GLY A 232 3.16 15.86 -10.25
C GLY A 232 4.39 16.07 -9.38
N ALA A 233 4.22 16.60 -8.16
CA ALA A 233 5.29 16.77 -7.19
C ALA A 233 4.92 16.21 -5.80
N THR A 234 3.69 16.45 -5.35
CA THR A 234 3.22 16.08 -4.02
C THR A 234 1.81 15.51 -4.05
N TRP A 235 1.47 14.79 -2.98
CA TRP A 235 0.11 14.35 -2.73
C TRP A 235 -0.70 15.48 -2.09
N VAL A 236 -1.91 15.69 -2.61
CA VAL A 236 -2.82 16.70 -2.11
C VAL A 236 -4.19 16.07 -1.80
N ASP A 237 -4.73 16.42 -0.64
CA ASP A 237 -6.12 16.11 -0.29
C ASP A 237 -7.07 16.93 -1.18
N VAL A 238 -8.00 16.26 -1.84
CA VAL A 238 -9.03 16.89 -2.66
C VAL A 238 -10.32 17.04 -1.86
N MET A 239 -10.72 15.98 -1.16
CA MET A 239 -11.93 15.96 -0.35
C MET A 239 -11.90 14.81 0.64
N SER A 240 -12.58 14.99 1.77
CA SER A 240 -12.83 13.92 2.74
C SER A 240 -14.33 13.68 2.88
N SER A 241 -14.76 12.42 2.84
CA SER A 241 -16.15 12.05 3.14
C SER A 241 -16.38 11.95 4.64
N GLY A 242 -17.52 12.45 5.11
CA GLY A 242 -17.98 12.22 6.47
C GLY A 242 -18.66 10.86 6.66
N THR A 243 -19.39 10.73 7.77
CA THR A 243 -20.25 9.57 8.08
C THR A 243 -21.61 9.60 7.38
N ALA A 244 -21.97 10.73 6.77
CA ALA A 244 -23.24 10.93 6.07
C ALA A 244 -22.97 11.48 4.66
N ALA A 245 -23.81 11.06 3.73
CA ALA A 245 -23.80 11.59 2.37
C ALA A 245 -24.55 12.95 2.30
N PRO A 246 -24.24 13.82 1.32
CA PRO A 246 -23.24 13.64 0.27
C PRO A 246 -21.80 13.76 0.79
N ILE A 247 -20.81 13.32 0.00
CA ILE A 247 -19.37 13.35 0.37
C ILE A 247 -18.95 14.72 0.89
N VAL A 248 -19.31 15.78 0.16
CA VAL A 248 -19.13 17.16 0.59
C VAL A 248 -20.47 17.87 0.63
N ASN A 249 -20.89 18.31 1.82
CA ASN A 249 -22.09 19.12 1.99
C ASN A 249 -21.83 20.59 1.65
N PHE A 250 -21.84 20.93 0.35
CA PHE A 250 -21.69 22.31 -0.10
C PHE A 250 -22.80 23.25 0.42
N GLY A 251 -24.02 22.72 0.63
CA GLY A 251 -25.15 23.51 1.16
C GLY A 251 -24.98 23.90 2.63
N GLY A 252 -24.19 23.14 3.39
CA GLY A 252 -23.80 23.45 4.76
C GLY A 252 -22.53 24.30 4.88
N GLY A 253 -22.05 24.89 3.78
CA GLY A 253 -20.81 25.68 3.76
C GLY A 253 -19.54 24.84 3.57
N GLY A 254 -19.65 23.55 3.26
CA GLY A 254 -18.50 22.71 2.93
C GLY A 254 -17.84 23.12 1.60
N SER A 255 -16.57 22.74 1.44
CA SER A 255 -15.81 22.93 0.20
C SER A 255 -14.89 21.73 -0.03
N LEU A 256 -14.39 21.60 -1.26
CA LEU A 256 -13.22 20.77 -1.52
C LEU A 256 -12.01 21.39 -0.80
N THR A 257 -11.04 20.55 -0.42
CA THR A 257 -9.78 21.01 0.18
C THR A 257 -8.88 21.61 -0.90
N ASN A 258 -8.78 20.94 -2.06
CA ASN A 258 -8.04 21.41 -3.22
C ASN A 258 -8.83 21.17 -4.51
N ALA A 259 -8.45 21.89 -5.57
CA ALA A 259 -9.06 21.76 -6.89
C ALA A 259 -8.80 20.37 -7.48
N ILE A 260 -9.81 19.79 -8.15
CA ILE A 260 -9.70 18.47 -8.78
C ILE A 260 -8.79 18.56 -10.01
N SER A 261 -9.05 19.52 -10.91
CA SER A 261 -8.27 19.80 -12.12
C SER A 261 -8.18 21.31 -12.35
N THR A 262 -7.31 21.74 -13.26
CA THR A 262 -7.29 23.12 -13.75
C THR A 262 -8.32 23.35 -14.86
N PHE A 263 -8.84 22.28 -15.46
CA PHE A 263 -9.83 22.31 -16.53
C PHE A 263 -11.20 21.81 -16.07
N ASP A 264 -12.23 22.09 -16.85
CA ASP A 264 -13.56 21.55 -16.62
C ASP A 264 -13.57 20.02 -16.74
N ILE A 265 -14.39 19.36 -15.92
CA ILE A 265 -14.55 17.90 -15.88
C ILE A 265 -15.97 17.49 -16.23
N TRP A 266 -16.14 16.39 -16.96
CA TRP A 266 -17.45 15.75 -17.07
C TRP A 266 -17.82 15.07 -15.75
N THR A 267 -19.08 15.26 -15.31
CA THR A 267 -19.57 14.64 -14.07
C THR A 267 -20.98 14.06 -14.22
N GLY A 268 -21.89 14.76 -14.89
CA GLY A 268 -23.32 14.41 -14.89
C GLY A 268 -23.96 14.56 -13.51
N ILE A 269 -23.31 15.32 -12.63
CA ILE A 269 -23.74 15.56 -11.26
C ILE A 269 -24.28 16.99 -11.17
N THR A 270 -25.29 17.21 -10.35
CA THR A 270 -25.67 18.53 -9.88
C THR A 270 -24.75 18.98 -8.75
N GLY A 271 -24.78 20.27 -8.40
CA GLY A 271 -24.01 20.77 -7.27
C GLY A 271 -24.25 20.03 -5.94
N GLY A 272 -25.44 19.46 -5.74
CA GLY A 272 -25.80 18.69 -4.54
C GLY A 272 -25.43 17.21 -4.60
N TRP A 273 -24.50 16.80 -5.47
CA TRP A 273 -24.10 15.40 -5.71
C TRP A 273 -25.15 14.49 -6.36
N ALA A 274 -26.39 14.94 -6.50
CA ALA A 274 -27.44 14.18 -7.18
C ALA A 274 -27.16 14.04 -8.69
N THR A 275 -27.59 12.92 -9.28
CA THR A 275 -27.51 12.68 -10.72
C THR A 275 -28.29 13.74 -11.50
N SER A 276 -27.65 14.39 -12.46
CA SER A 276 -28.27 15.35 -13.38
C SER A 276 -29.03 14.63 -14.50
N PRO A 277 -30.17 15.17 -14.97
CA PRO A 277 -30.81 14.70 -16.20
C PRO A 277 -29.94 14.99 -17.45
N ASN A 278 -29.02 15.95 -17.37
CA ASN A 278 -28.06 16.25 -18.43
C ASN A 278 -26.83 15.36 -18.24
N ASN A 279 -26.82 14.19 -18.88
CA ASN A 279 -25.73 13.22 -18.75
C ASN A 279 -25.39 12.56 -20.10
N CYS A 280 -25.54 13.33 -21.19
CA CYS A 280 -25.22 12.89 -22.54
C CYS A 280 -25.92 11.58 -22.95
N GLN A 281 -27.20 11.45 -22.58
CA GLN A 281 -27.98 10.22 -22.80
C GLN A 281 -28.53 10.08 -24.22
N ASP A 282 -28.60 8.84 -24.68
CA ASP A 282 -29.45 8.35 -25.77
C ASP A 282 -30.37 7.21 -25.28
N ALA A 283 -31.04 6.52 -26.20
CA ALA A 283 -31.92 5.40 -25.89
C ALA A 283 -31.21 4.20 -25.24
N SER A 284 -29.87 4.11 -25.32
CA SER A 284 -29.06 3.01 -24.79
C SER A 284 -28.45 3.32 -23.42
N GLY A 285 -28.42 4.59 -23.00
CA GLY A 285 -27.94 5.02 -21.67
C GLY A 285 -27.23 6.37 -21.69
N SER A 286 -26.68 6.75 -20.53
CA SER A 286 -25.91 7.99 -20.37
C SER A 286 -24.51 7.89 -20.97
N TRP A 287 -23.95 9.05 -21.33
CA TRP A 287 -22.58 9.21 -21.86
C TRP A 287 -22.32 8.51 -23.19
N ARG A 288 -23.31 8.56 -24.08
CA ARG A 288 -23.26 7.92 -25.41
C ARG A 288 -23.63 8.88 -26.54
N ASN A 289 -24.36 9.95 -26.22
CA ASN A 289 -24.88 10.89 -27.19
C ASN A 289 -24.03 12.15 -27.28
N ASN A 290 -23.54 12.48 -28.49
CA ASN A 290 -22.75 13.69 -28.72
C ASN A 290 -23.59 14.95 -28.97
N SER A 291 -24.86 14.78 -29.32
CA SER A 291 -25.75 15.86 -29.75
C SER A 291 -26.63 16.42 -28.62
N SER A 292 -26.47 15.90 -27.40
CA SER A 292 -27.22 16.36 -26.21
C SER A 292 -26.32 17.20 -25.29
N TYR A 293 -26.78 17.40 -24.06
CA TYR A 293 -26.06 18.14 -23.04
C TYR A 293 -25.65 17.23 -21.87
N GLY A 294 -24.46 17.46 -21.35
CA GLY A 294 -23.92 16.83 -20.16
C GLY A 294 -23.69 17.87 -19.09
N ASN A 295 -23.88 17.49 -17.82
CA ASN A 295 -23.46 18.32 -16.71
C ASN A 295 -21.94 18.20 -16.49
N TYR A 296 -21.31 19.33 -16.23
CA TYR A 296 -19.88 19.41 -15.96
C TYR A 296 -19.60 20.21 -14.69
N GLY A 297 -18.40 20.01 -14.14
CA GLY A 297 -17.85 20.79 -13.04
C GLY A 297 -16.71 21.69 -13.50
N GLN A 298 -16.63 22.89 -12.92
CA GLN A 298 -15.47 23.79 -13.05
C GLN A 298 -14.41 23.37 -12.03
N ALA A 299 -13.64 22.35 -12.38
CA ALA A 299 -12.82 21.59 -11.42
C ALA A 299 -11.73 22.39 -10.69
N SER A 300 -11.44 23.61 -11.19
CA SER A 300 -10.50 24.58 -10.60
C SER A 300 -11.07 25.31 -9.38
N LEU A 301 -12.39 25.26 -9.19
CA LEU A 301 -13.07 25.81 -8.04
C LEU A 301 -13.10 24.80 -6.88
N LEU A 302 -13.37 25.30 -5.67
CA LEU A 302 -13.50 24.48 -4.45
C LEU A 302 -14.95 24.37 -3.96
N THR A 303 -15.87 25.07 -4.63
CA THR A 303 -17.27 25.18 -4.20
C THR A 303 -18.14 24.15 -4.92
N ILE A 304 -19.45 24.26 -4.73
CA ILE A 304 -20.48 23.46 -5.40
C ILE A 304 -20.28 23.34 -6.93
N ASN A 305 -19.74 24.39 -7.55
CA ASN A 305 -19.49 24.46 -8.98
C ASN A 305 -18.34 23.55 -9.44
N ALA A 306 -17.49 23.09 -8.52
CA ALA A 306 -16.36 22.20 -8.82
C ALA A 306 -16.79 20.87 -9.43
N VAL A 307 -17.96 20.36 -9.01
CA VAL A 307 -18.51 19.07 -9.46
C VAL A 307 -19.80 19.21 -10.27
N GLY A 308 -20.52 20.33 -10.14
CA GLY A 308 -21.79 20.55 -10.84
C GLY A 308 -22.08 22.03 -11.08
N TYR A 309 -21.47 22.59 -12.12
CA TYR A 309 -21.67 23.98 -12.54
C TYR A 309 -22.90 24.15 -13.44
N GLY A 310 -23.03 23.31 -14.47
CA GLY A 310 -24.12 23.44 -15.43
C GLY A 310 -24.03 22.46 -16.58
N ALA A 311 -24.93 22.60 -17.55
CA ALA A 311 -25.02 21.75 -18.72
C ALA A 311 -24.24 22.35 -19.91
N TYR A 312 -23.56 21.51 -20.69
CA TYR A 312 -22.80 21.92 -21.87
C TYR A 312 -22.92 20.88 -22.99
N PRO A 313 -22.80 21.27 -24.28
CA PRO A 313 -22.87 20.32 -25.37
C PRO A 313 -21.85 19.17 -25.23
N CYS A 314 -22.34 17.94 -25.36
CA CYS A 314 -21.56 16.71 -25.18
C CYS A 314 -20.42 16.54 -26.20
N SER A 315 -20.50 17.25 -27.33
CA SER A 315 -19.46 17.39 -28.35
C SER A 315 -18.26 18.22 -27.92
N THR A 316 -18.29 18.82 -26.73
CA THR A 316 -17.16 19.61 -26.20
C THR A 316 -16.23 18.73 -25.40
N GLY A 317 -14.92 18.94 -25.56
CA GLY A 317 -13.91 18.27 -24.76
C GLY A 317 -13.91 18.76 -23.31
N LYS A 318 -13.94 17.83 -22.35
CA LYS A 318 -13.67 18.07 -20.92
C LYS A 318 -12.84 16.92 -20.33
N ASP A 319 -12.22 17.15 -19.20
CA ASP A 319 -11.43 16.11 -18.52
C ASP A 319 -12.33 15.02 -17.90
N LEU A 320 -11.74 13.86 -17.69
CA LEU A 320 -12.35 12.73 -17.00
C LEU A 320 -11.65 12.49 -15.67
N VAL A 321 -12.41 12.43 -14.58
CA VAL A 321 -11.88 12.10 -13.25
C VAL A 321 -12.05 10.61 -13.01
N CYS A 322 -10.95 9.96 -12.63
CA CYS A 322 -10.89 8.55 -12.30
C CYS A 322 -10.64 8.41 -10.81
N VAL A 323 -11.49 7.65 -10.12
CA VAL A 323 -11.45 7.47 -8.67
C VAL A 323 -11.31 5.99 -8.39
N ARG A 324 -10.40 5.63 -7.49
CA ARG A 324 -10.35 4.27 -6.95
C ARG A 324 -11.60 4.03 -6.12
N VAL A 325 -12.39 3.04 -6.49
CA VAL A 325 -13.59 2.60 -5.77
C VAL A 325 -13.37 1.17 -5.27
N PRO A 326 -14.07 0.74 -4.22
CA PRO A 326 -13.89 -0.58 -3.62
C PRO A 326 -14.44 -1.75 -4.43
#